data_AF-A0A524FY35-F1
#
_entry.id   AF-A0A524FY35-F1
#
_cell.length_a   1.000
_cell.length_b   1.000
_cell.length_c   1.000
_cell.angle_alpha   90.00
_cell.angle_beta   90.00
_cell.angle_gamma   90.00
#
_symmetry.space_group_name_H-M   'P 1'
#
loop_
_entity.id
_entity.type
_entity.pdbx_description
1 polymer ?
#
loop_
_entity_poly.entity_id
_entity_poly.type
_entity_poly.pdbx_seq_one_letter_code
_entity_poly.pdbx_strand_id
1 'polypeptide(L)'
;MQFGTDPVSAIGFMMFLFAIFCACLGESVKKETKKRSEVHEGMERMPSYIQKQYERTSSMKDQRRFYTTDEMRVQKRPIPGVARSLSRTTYPSSRKTMTVKALRGGEFIGNRMRFKVKVLNDTQFTITDVRVFLISYPSAALRLASDDDDEFFPKIEPAGFRSPTFDFLPTQDCVRGEIIAGVSFMDMRGNAQTLTTKPFTIRSVCDLLIPDQIGPEEFAIKLKEHECGEIVVKVQEWTAEEMYEKSLHLIEDANFYEVESSSDEQDGIFHASISGLAKGKYTGKSIGVKILVSGPANQKGASCTIQVTGEDQAMILPAIDDLRERLSAWLCPLCGSPLTLQNVEDLKDGKAVVCPFCNVSIGR
;
A
#
# COMPACT_ATOMS: atom_id res chain seq x y z
N MET A 1 -43.00 38.56 -34.47
CA MET A 1 -42.72 38.83 -33.05
C MET A 1 -41.21 38.90 -32.86
N GLN A 2 -40.67 40.10 -32.71
CA GLN A 2 -39.26 40.36 -32.42
C GLN A 2 -39.12 40.51 -30.91
N PHE A 3 -38.27 39.70 -30.27
CA PHE A 3 -37.89 39.89 -28.88
C PHE A 3 -36.62 40.76 -28.84
N GLY A 4 -36.78 42.00 -28.35
CA GLY A 4 -35.67 42.89 -28.04
C GLY A 4 -35.02 42.47 -26.72
N THR A 5 -33.70 42.30 -26.73
CA THR A 5 -32.89 42.07 -25.55
C THR A 5 -32.27 43.40 -25.11
N ASP A 6 -32.79 43.98 -24.04
CA ASP A 6 -32.22 45.18 -23.43
C ASP A 6 -31.02 44.82 -22.52
N PRO A 7 -29.86 45.50 -22.65
CA PRO A 7 -28.62 45.14 -21.96
C PRO A 7 -28.50 45.68 -20.52
N VAL A 8 -29.58 46.13 -19.89
CA VAL A 8 -29.52 46.90 -18.62
C VAL A 8 -29.45 46.01 -17.36
N SER A 9 -29.64 44.69 -17.46
CA SER A 9 -29.75 43.81 -16.28
C SER A 9 -28.41 43.23 -15.77
N ALA A 10 -27.35 43.24 -16.58
CA ALA A 10 -26.11 42.51 -16.23
C ALA A 10 -25.28 43.17 -15.12
N ILE A 11 -25.33 44.50 -14.99
CA ILE A 11 -24.50 45.24 -14.02
C ILE A 11 -25.04 45.07 -12.59
N GLY A 12 -26.36 44.96 -12.42
CA GLY A 12 -26.99 44.74 -11.11
C GLY A 12 -26.64 43.37 -10.51
N PHE A 13 -26.56 42.34 -11.35
CA PHE A 13 -26.28 40.98 -10.88
C PHE A 13 -24.82 40.78 -10.43
N MET A 14 -23.87 41.42 -11.13
CA MET A 14 -22.44 41.41 -10.75
C MET A 14 -22.18 42.11 -9.42
N MET A 15 -22.86 43.23 -9.14
CA MET A 15 -22.72 43.96 -7.88
C MET A 15 -23.29 43.17 -6.69
N PHE A 16 -24.37 42.40 -6.90
CA PHE A 16 -24.96 41.57 -5.85
C PHE A 16 -24.08 40.37 -5.49
N LEU A 17 -23.43 39.73 -6.48
CA LEU A 17 -22.48 38.64 -6.25
C LEU A 17 -21.21 39.12 -5.51
N PHE A 18 -20.72 40.32 -5.81
CA PHE A 18 -19.56 40.89 -5.11
C PHE A 18 -19.85 41.20 -3.64
N ALA A 19 -21.06 41.65 -3.30
CA ALA A 19 -21.45 41.92 -1.93
C ALA A 19 -21.53 40.63 -1.08
N ILE A 20 -21.99 39.53 -1.65
CA ILE A 20 -22.05 38.22 -0.98
C ILE A 20 -20.64 37.67 -0.74
N PHE A 21 -19.71 37.83 -1.69
CA PHE A 21 -18.33 37.36 -1.55
C PHE A 21 -17.55 38.10 -0.46
N CYS A 22 -17.79 39.40 -0.28
CA CYS A 22 -17.15 40.19 0.79
C CYS A 22 -17.66 39.85 2.20
N ALA A 23 -18.90 39.38 2.35
CA ALA A 23 -19.44 39.00 3.66
C ALA A 23 -18.86 37.66 4.17
N CYS A 24 -18.51 36.73 3.28
CA CYS A 24 -18.01 35.41 3.68
C CYS A 24 -16.52 35.36 4.06
N LEU A 25 -15.72 36.37 3.69
CA LEU A 25 -14.28 36.41 4.00
C LEU A 25 -13.97 36.97 5.40
N GLY A 26 -14.96 37.50 6.13
CA GLY A 26 -14.77 38.13 7.44
C GLY A 26 -14.64 37.18 8.64
N GLU A 27 -15.02 35.90 8.51
CA GLU A 27 -15.12 35.00 9.68
C GLU A 27 -13.93 34.05 9.88
N SER A 28 -13.03 33.90 8.90
CA SER A 28 -11.94 32.90 8.99
C SER A 28 -10.71 33.34 9.82
N VAL A 29 -10.56 34.63 10.14
CA VAL A 29 -9.32 35.13 10.82
C VAL A 29 -9.37 34.99 12.35
N LYS A 30 -10.54 34.74 12.96
CA LYS A 30 -10.66 34.65 14.44
C LYS A 30 -10.42 33.26 15.04
N LYS A 31 -10.20 32.21 14.24
CA LYS A 31 -10.03 30.84 14.76
C LYS A 31 -8.59 30.38 14.94
N GLU A 32 -7.59 31.01 14.31
CA GLU A 32 -6.19 30.57 14.45
C GLU A 32 -5.49 31.09 15.72
N THR A 33 -5.88 32.25 16.25
CA THR A 33 -5.22 32.83 17.42
C THR A 33 -5.57 32.13 18.74
N LYS A 34 -6.67 31.36 18.81
CA LYS A 34 -7.07 30.63 20.02
C LYS A 34 -6.38 29.27 20.17
N LYS A 35 -5.85 28.69 19.09
CA LYS A 35 -5.22 27.36 19.12
C LYS A 35 -3.76 27.38 19.58
N ARG A 36 -3.12 28.56 19.63
CA ARG A 36 -1.71 28.71 20.03
C ARG A 36 -1.52 28.91 21.54
N SER A 37 -2.55 29.35 22.27
CA SER A 37 -2.49 29.52 23.73
C SER A 37 -2.73 28.22 24.52
N GLU A 38 -3.47 27.24 23.97
CA GLU A 38 -3.76 25.99 24.68
C GLU A 38 -2.58 24.98 24.68
N VAL A 39 -1.61 25.13 23.79
CA VAL A 39 -0.43 24.25 23.75
C VAL A 39 0.54 24.52 24.91
N HIS A 40 0.52 25.72 25.48
CA HIS A 40 1.46 26.09 26.55
C HIS A 40 0.97 25.68 27.96
N GLU A 41 -0.35 25.57 28.19
CA GLU A 41 -0.91 25.13 29.49
C GLU A 41 -0.90 23.60 29.68
N GLY A 42 -0.76 22.81 28.62
CA GLY A 42 -0.72 21.34 28.70
C GLY A 42 0.58 20.75 29.24
N MET A 43 1.68 21.52 29.25
CA MET A 43 3.01 21.02 29.64
C MET A 43 3.24 21.00 31.16
N GLU A 44 2.46 21.78 31.92
CA GLU A 44 2.60 21.88 33.39
C GLU A 44 1.91 20.75 34.17
N ARG A 45 1.09 19.93 33.52
CA ARG A 45 0.40 18.78 34.15
C ARG A 45 1.04 17.41 33.86
N MET A 46 2.21 17.36 33.24
CA MET A 46 2.88 16.09 32.98
C MET A 46 3.57 15.54 34.23
N PRO A 47 3.45 14.23 34.52
CA PRO A 47 4.23 13.57 35.56
C PRO A 47 5.74 13.79 35.36
N SER A 48 6.47 14.03 36.45
CA SER A 48 7.89 14.44 36.45
C SER A 48 8.85 13.48 35.72
N TYR A 49 8.48 12.20 35.55
CA TYR A 49 9.28 11.24 34.79
C TYR A 49 9.21 11.46 33.27
N ILE A 50 8.11 12.00 32.75
CA ILE A 50 7.95 12.32 31.32
C ILE A 50 8.71 13.60 30.97
N GLN A 51 8.70 14.60 31.87
CA GLN A 51 9.51 15.82 31.71
C GLN A 51 11.01 15.49 31.61
N LYS A 52 11.52 14.60 32.47
CA LYS A 52 12.92 14.14 32.42
C LYS A 52 13.30 13.42 31.11
N GLN A 53 12.35 12.74 30.44
CA GLN A 53 12.62 12.11 29.14
C GLN A 53 12.65 13.13 27.99
N TYR A 54 11.80 14.17 28.05
CA TYR A 54 11.82 15.25 27.08
C TYR A 54 13.11 16.08 27.14
N GLU A 55 13.60 16.40 28.34
CA GLU A 55 14.89 17.10 28.52
C GLU A 55 16.09 16.29 28.00
N ARG A 56 16.04 14.95 28.10
CA ARG A 56 17.09 14.06 27.56
C ARG A 56 17.07 13.99 26.03
N THR A 57 15.91 14.14 25.40
CA THR A 57 15.78 14.03 23.94
C THR A 57 16.08 15.35 23.22
N SER A 58 15.87 16.51 23.86
CA SER A 58 16.33 17.80 23.35
C SER A 58 17.87 17.88 23.37
N SER A 59 18.52 17.42 24.43
CA SER A 59 19.98 17.35 24.55
C SER A 59 20.65 16.49 23.47
N MET A 60 20.02 15.38 23.04
CA MET A 60 20.56 14.53 21.97
C MET A 60 20.44 15.13 20.56
N LYS A 61 19.48 16.04 20.32
CA LYS A 61 19.38 16.74 19.02
C LYS A 61 20.47 17.80 18.86
N ASP A 62 20.91 18.42 19.96
CA ASP A 62 22.02 19.38 19.93
C ASP A 62 23.38 18.69 19.81
N GLN A 63 23.57 17.49 20.37
CA GLN A 63 24.80 16.71 20.18
C GLN A 63 24.99 16.18 18.74
N ARG A 64 23.92 16.00 17.96
CA ARG A 64 24.03 15.58 16.55
C ARG A 64 24.50 16.68 15.60
N ARG A 65 24.56 17.95 16.04
CA ARG A 65 25.08 19.05 15.21
C ARG A 65 26.60 19.19 15.23
N PHE A 66 27.32 18.45 16.06
CA PHE A 66 28.78 18.59 16.22
C PHE A 66 29.63 17.52 15.52
N TYR A 67 29.03 16.55 14.83
CA TYR A 67 29.75 15.55 14.04
C TYR A 67 29.33 15.58 12.58
N THR A 68 29.52 16.73 11.92
CA THR A 68 29.58 16.78 10.46
C THR A 68 30.96 16.33 10.01
N THR A 69 30.92 15.19 9.34
CA THR A 69 31.97 14.43 8.67
C THR A 69 32.61 15.21 7.52
N ASP A 70 33.76 15.88 7.73
CA ASP A 70 34.52 16.41 6.58
C ASP A 70 36.06 16.40 6.68
N GLU A 71 36.69 15.90 7.75
CA GLU A 71 38.17 16.03 7.91
C GLU A 71 38.99 14.73 8.01
N MET A 72 38.52 13.61 7.45
CA MET A 72 39.36 12.40 7.35
C MET A 72 39.34 11.76 5.96
N ARG A 73 39.78 12.52 4.94
CA ARG A 73 40.23 11.95 3.66
C ARG A 73 41.76 11.92 3.61
N VAL A 74 42.34 10.90 4.24
CA VAL A 74 43.74 10.53 3.99
C VAL A 74 43.82 9.95 2.57
N GLN A 75 44.42 10.70 1.64
CA GLN A 75 44.67 10.25 0.28
C GLN A 75 45.68 9.08 0.28
N LYS A 76 45.19 7.85 0.13
CA LYS A 76 46.07 6.70 -0.17
C LYS A 76 46.46 6.76 -1.64
N ARG A 77 47.69 7.16 -1.91
CA ARG A 77 48.29 7.00 -3.25
C ARG A 77 48.57 5.52 -3.51
N PRO A 78 48.22 4.98 -4.67
CA PRO A 78 48.60 3.62 -5.05
C PRO A 78 50.11 3.54 -5.26
N ILE A 79 50.76 2.56 -4.65
CA ILE A 79 52.19 2.27 -4.85
C ILE A 79 52.36 1.71 -6.27
N PRO A 80 53.09 2.39 -7.17
CA PRO A 80 53.34 1.88 -8.51
C PRO A 80 54.26 0.66 -8.45
N GLY A 81 53.85 -0.46 -9.05
CA GLY A 81 54.73 -1.62 -9.26
C GLY A 81 54.28 -2.97 -8.70
N VAL A 82 53.18 -3.05 -7.93
CA VAL A 82 52.65 -4.33 -7.39
C VAL A 82 51.39 -4.77 -8.14
N ALA A 83 51.50 -4.82 -9.47
CA ALA A 83 50.41 -5.20 -10.36
C ALA A 83 50.78 -6.48 -11.11
N ARG A 84 50.78 -7.62 -10.41
CA ARG A 84 50.54 -8.98 -10.96
C ARG A 84 50.60 -9.98 -9.81
N SER A 85 49.66 -10.94 -9.84
CA SER A 85 49.49 -12.10 -8.94
C SER A 85 48.84 -11.90 -7.57
N LEU A 86 47.72 -11.19 -7.50
CA LEU A 86 46.69 -11.51 -6.51
C LEU A 86 45.67 -12.44 -7.16
N SER A 87 45.95 -13.74 -7.13
CA SER A 87 44.90 -14.76 -7.22
C SER A 87 43.81 -14.35 -6.24
N ARG A 88 42.61 -14.08 -6.76
CA ARG A 88 41.43 -13.66 -6.01
C ARG A 88 41.11 -14.74 -4.98
N THR A 89 41.70 -14.62 -3.80
CA THR A 89 41.36 -15.42 -2.63
C THR A 89 39.91 -15.07 -2.33
N THR A 90 38.98 -15.92 -2.75
CA THR A 90 37.60 -15.91 -2.32
C THR A 90 37.63 -16.03 -0.80
N TYR A 91 37.56 -14.89 -0.11
CA TYR A 91 37.37 -14.85 1.32
C TYR A 91 36.12 -15.68 1.60
N PRO A 92 36.21 -16.77 2.40
CA PRO A 92 35.06 -17.55 2.76
C PRO A 92 34.02 -16.58 3.32
N SER A 93 32.86 -16.54 2.67
CA SER A 93 31.74 -15.67 2.99
C SER A 93 31.59 -15.60 4.50
N SER A 94 31.61 -14.38 5.05
CA SER A 94 31.39 -14.03 6.46
C SER A 94 30.71 -15.15 7.24
N ARG A 95 31.38 -15.71 8.26
CA ARG A 95 30.82 -16.72 9.16
C ARG A 95 29.40 -16.33 9.52
N LYS A 96 28.42 -17.06 8.98
CA LYS A 96 26.99 -16.79 9.17
C LYS A 96 26.74 -16.87 10.68
N THR A 97 26.51 -15.72 11.33
CA THR A 97 26.22 -15.67 12.76
C THR A 97 24.94 -16.46 12.99
N MET A 98 25.06 -17.57 13.70
CA MET A 98 23.96 -18.43 14.12
C MET A 98 23.12 -17.68 15.15
N THR A 99 21.91 -17.28 14.78
CA THR A 99 21.00 -16.50 15.64
C THR A 99 19.59 -17.04 15.53
N VAL A 100 18.80 -16.90 16.60
CA VAL A 100 17.35 -17.12 16.51
C VAL A 100 16.75 -16.10 15.53
N LYS A 101 15.83 -16.54 14.68
CA LYS A 101 15.15 -15.70 13.68
C LYS A 101 13.65 -15.84 13.79
N ALA A 102 12.95 -14.73 13.62
CA ALA A 102 11.50 -14.69 13.49
C ALA A 102 11.14 -14.29 12.06
N LEU A 103 10.50 -15.21 11.34
CA LEU A 103 9.95 -14.99 10.00
C LEU A 103 8.43 -14.95 10.11
N ARG A 104 7.77 -14.39 9.10
CA ARG A 104 6.32 -14.18 9.06
C ARG A 104 5.82 -14.33 7.64
N GLY A 105 4.58 -14.76 7.52
CA GLY A 105 3.83 -14.82 6.27
C GLY A 105 2.35 -14.93 6.57
N GLY A 106 1.51 -14.69 5.58
CA GLY A 106 0.08 -14.85 5.73
C GLY A 106 -0.61 -14.93 4.38
N GLU A 107 -1.80 -15.50 4.40
CA GLU A 107 -2.63 -15.75 3.22
C GLU A 107 -4.11 -15.76 3.62
N PHE A 108 -4.98 -15.34 2.71
CA PHE A 108 -6.42 -15.54 2.87
C PHE A 108 -6.77 -16.96 2.42
N ILE A 109 -7.40 -17.74 3.31
CA ILE A 109 -7.93 -19.07 3.01
C ILE A 109 -9.44 -18.99 3.18
N GLY A 110 -10.16 -18.87 2.07
CA GLY A 110 -11.61 -18.68 2.08
C GLY A 110 -12.00 -17.35 2.73
N ASN A 111 -12.63 -17.40 3.90
CA ASN A 111 -13.08 -16.23 4.66
C ASN A 111 -12.19 -15.90 5.86
N ARG A 112 -10.99 -16.49 5.96
CA ARG A 112 -10.08 -16.29 7.09
C ARG A 112 -8.73 -15.83 6.61
N MET A 113 -8.19 -14.80 7.24
CA MET A 113 -6.80 -14.41 7.06
C MET A 113 -5.94 -15.23 8.01
N ARG A 114 -5.09 -16.10 7.47
CA ARG A 114 -4.19 -16.95 8.24
C ARG A 114 -2.82 -16.31 8.31
N PHE A 115 -2.41 -15.88 9.49
CA PHE A 115 -1.08 -15.30 9.74
C PHE A 115 -0.19 -16.30 10.47
N LYS A 116 1.01 -16.56 9.97
CA LYS A 116 1.97 -17.52 10.53
C LYS A 116 3.26 -16.82 10.91
N VAL A 117 3.77 -17.14 12.09
CA VAL A 117 5.08 -16.67 12.56
C VAL A 117 5.99 -17.88 12.72
N LYS A 118 7.06 -17.95 11.94
CA LYS A 118 8.06 -19.03 12.02
C LYS A 118 9.24 -18.60 12.87
N VAL A 119 9.42 -19.23 14.03
CA VAL A 119 10.58 -19.08 14.90
C VAL A 119 11.59 -20.17 14.57
N LEU A 120 12.76 -19.77 14.07
CA LEU A 120 13.85 -20.67 13.68
C LEU A 120 15.03 -20.51 14.65
N ASN A 121 15.44 -21.61 15.28
CA ASN A 121 16.61 -21.64 16.14
C ASN A 121 17.84 -22.08 15.35
N ASP A 122 18.54 -21.15 14.69
CA ASP A 122 19.81 -21.46 14.00
C ASP A 122 21.00 -21.61 14.97
N THR A 123 20.79 -21.51 16.28
CA THR A 123 21.87 -21.63 17.28
C THR A 123 22.20 -23.10 17.57
N GLN A 124 23.33 -23.34 18.24
CA GLN A 124 23.75 -24.68 18.67
C GLN A 124 23.11 -25.13 19.99
N PHE A 125 22.28 -24.28 20.60
CA PHE A 125 21.71 -24.52 21.93
C PHE A 125 20.19 -24.51 21.87
N THR A 126 19.56 -25.29 22.74
CA THR A 126 18.10 -25.28 22.92
C THR A 126 17.69 -23.95 23.55
N ILE A 127 16.65 -23.32 23.01
CA ILE A 127 15.98 -22.17 23.63
C ILE A 127 14.71 -22.65 24.34
N THR A 128 14.37 -22.04 25.48
CA THR A 128 13.19 -22.41 26.28
C THR A 128 12.22 -21.25 26.40
N ASP A 129 11.02 -21.56 26.91
CA ASP A 129 9.97 -20.58 27.23
C ASP A 129 9.64 -19.64 26.07
N VAL A 130 9.50 -20.23 24.87
CA VAL A 130 9.26 -19.48 23.64
C VAL A 130 7.80 -19.06 23.59
N ARG A 131 7.54 -17.76 23.64
CA ARG A 131 6.22 -17.17 23.48
C ARG A 131 6.17 -16.34 22.21
N VAL A 132 5.20 -16.59 21.36
CA VAL A 132 4.92 -15.79 20.17
C VAL A 132 3.62 -15.04 20.40
N PHE A 133 3.61 -13.73 20.23
CA PHE A 133 2.44 -12.90 20.53
C PHE A 133 2.25 -11.82 19.47
N LEU A 134 1.02 -11.37 19.29
CA LEU A 134 0.70 -10.26 18.39
C LEU A 134 0.98 -8.93 19.09
N ILE A 135 1.78 -8.08 18.44
CA ILE A 135 2.06 -6.72 18.94
C ILE A 135 0.99 -5.76 18.43
N SER A 136 0.62 -5.87 17.14
CA SER A 136 -0.40 -5.03 16.53
C SER A 136 -1.00 -5.71 15.30
N TYR A 137 -2.28 -5.47 15.05
CA TYR A 137 -2.99 -5.84 13.84
C TYR A 137 -4.15 -4.85 13.63
N PRO A 138 -4.73 -4.72 12.41
CA PRO A 138 -5.82 -3.79 12.15
C PRO A 138 -7.15 -4.28 12.78
N SER A 139 -7.31 -4.08 14.08
CA SER A 139 -8.44 -4.59 14.88
C SER A 139 -9.81 -4.04 14.47
N ALA A 140 -9.85 -2.93 13.72
CA ALA A 140 -11.08 -2.39 13.14
C ALA A 140 -11.61 -3.27 11.98
N ALA A 141 -10.72 -3.93 11.24
CA ALA A 141 -11.04 -4.71 10.04
C ALA A 141 -10.83 -6.22 10.22
N LEU A 142 -10.10 -6.64 11.25
CA LEU A 142 -9.80 -8.04 11.58
C LEU A 142 -10.11 -8.33 13.04
N ARG A 143 -10.76 -9.46 13.30
CA ARG A 143 -10.97 -10.01 14.64
C ARG A 143 -10.24 -11.34 14.75
N LEU A 144 -9.55 -11.60 15.85
CA LEU A 144 -8.96 -12.92 16.09
C LEU A 144 -10.06 -13.98 16.22
N ALA A 145 -9.84 -15.15 15.62
CA ALA A 145 -10.75 -16.28 15.75
C ALA A 145 -10.61 -17.00 17.09
N SER A 146 -9.43 -16.88 17.72
CA SER A 146 -9.15 -17.30 19.09
C SER A 146 -9.24 -16.09 20.03
N ASP A 147 -9.50 -16.33 21.31
CA ASP A 147 -9.41 -15.29 22.34
C ASP A 147 -7.95 -14.99 22.73
N ASP A 148 -7.05 -15.94 22.47
CA ASP A 148 -5.62 -15.81 22.77
C ASP A 148 -4.87 -15.08 21.64
N ASP A 149 -4.11 -14.05 22.00
CA ASP A 149 -3.22 -13.29 21.12
C ASP A 149 -1.76 -13.77 21.19
N ASP A 150 -1.51 -14.84 21.96
CA ASP A 150 -0.21 -15.47 22.12
C ASP A 150 -0.25 -17.00 22.08
N GLU A 151 0.92 -17.58 21.80
CA GLU A 151 1.15 -19.02 21.68
C GLU A 151 2.44 -19.38 22.40
N PHE A 152 2.38 -20.42 23.22
CA PHE A 152 3.50 -20.85 24.07
C PHE A 152 4.09 -22.20 23.65
N PHE A 153 5.42 -22.25 23.62
CA PHE A 153 6.17 -23.47 23.38
C PHE A 153 7.27 -23.63 24.45
N PRO A 154 7.38 -24.80 25.10
CA PRO A 154 8.33 -24.98 26.20
C PRO A 154 9.78 -24.93 25.73
N LYS A 155 10.08 -25.41 24.51
CA LYS A 155 11.42 -25.41 23.95
C LYS A 155 11.48 -25.54 22.43
N ILE A 156 12.58 -25.08 21.85
CA ILE A 156 12.96 -25.31 20.44
C ILE A 156 14.41 -25.78 20.38
N GLU A 157 14.60 -27.01 19.89
CA GLU A 157 15.92 -27.65 19.76
C GLU A 157 16.81 -26.92 18.72
N PRO A 158 18.14 -27.12 18.76
CA PRO A 158 19.07 -26.61 17.75
C PRO A 158 18.64 -26.99 16.33
N ALA A 159 18.70 -26.05 15.40
CA ALA A 159 18.20 -26.17 14.03
C ALA A 159 16.68 -26.48 13.90
N GLY A 160 15.94 -26.49 15.02
CA GLY A 160 14.50 -26.68 15.07
C GLY A 160 13.72 -25.40 14.76
N PHE A 161 12.42 -25.56 14.51
CA PHE A 161 11.51 -24.43 14.34
C PHE A 161 10.12 -24.70 14.91
N ARG A 162 9.40 -23.62 15.22
CA ARG A 162 7.95 -23.62 15.51
C ARG A 162 7.26 -22.61 14.62
N SER A 163 5.99 -22.84 14.32
CA SER A 163 5.21 -21.99 13.41
C SER A 163 3.77 -21.82 13.89
N PRO A 164 3.55 -21.13 15.03
CA PRO A 164 2.20 -20.76 15.46
C PRO A 164 1.45 -20.00 14.36
N THR A 165 0.14 -20.17 14.40
CA THR A 165 -0.79 -19.64 13.41
C THR A 165 -1.88 -18.86 14.11
N PHE A 166 -2.09 -17.61 13.70
CA PHE A 166 -3.16 -16.74 14.15
C PHE A 166 -4.18 -16.61 13.01
N ASP A 167 -5.38 -17.12 13.21
CA ASP A 167 -6.47 -17.01 12.25
C ASP A 167 -7.31 -15.76 12.57
N PHE A 168 -7.47 -14.87 11.61
CA PHE A 168 -8.30 -13.67 11.71
C PHE A 168 -9.56 -13.81 10.85
N LEU A 169 -10.68 -13.31 11.38
CA LEU A 169 -11.95 -13.14 10.69
C LEU A 169 -12.07 -11.68 10.24
N PRO A 170 -12.21 -11.40 8.94
CA PRO A 170 -12.52 -10.07 8.46
C PRO A 170 -13.86 -9.59 9.01
N THR A 171 -13.90 -8.33 9.44
CA THR A 171 -15.13 -7.63 9.85
C THR A 171 -15.56 -6.58 8.84
N GLN A 172 -14.71 -6.31 7.84
CA GLN A 172 -14.92 -5.35 6.77
C GLN A 172 -14.54 -6.00 5.43
N ASP A 173 -15.11 -5.49 4.33
CA ASP A 173 -14.81 -5.96 2.98
C ASP A 173 -13.48 -5.47 2.43
N CYS A 174 -12.89 -4.45 3.05
CA CYS A 174 -11.59 -3.93 2.67
C CYS A 174 -10.66 -4.00 3.88
N VAL A 175 -9.71 -4.95 3.84
CA VAL A 175 -8.72 -5.08 4.90
C VAL A 175 -7.41 -4.47 4.44
N ARG A 176 -7.04 -3.37 5.07
CA ARG A 176 -5.71 -2.77 4.94
C ARG A 176 -5.09 -2.56 6.32
N GLY A 177 -3.84 -2.95 6.46
CA GLY A 177 -3.09 -2.70 7.67
C GLY A 177 -1.82 -3.52 7.75
N GLU A 178 -1.15 -3.45 8.89
CA GLU A 178 0.05 -4.22 9.17
C GLU A 178 -0.17 -5.13 10.37
N ILE A 179 0.30 -6.37 10.26
CA ILE A 179 0.40 -7.29 11.38
C ILE A 179 1.86 -7.36 11.82
N ILE A 180 2.10 -7.12 13.10
CA ILE A 180 3.42 -7.19 13.74
C ILE A 180 3.32 -8.19 14.87
N ALA A 181 4.30 -9.09 14.95
CA ALA A 181 4.38 -10.10 16.01
C ALA A 181 5.71 -10.04 16.76
N GLY A 182 5.67 -10.35 18.05
CA GLY A 182 6.81 -10.51 18.93
C GLY A 182 7.11 -11.97 19.20
N VAL A 183 8.37 -12.26 19.49
CA VAL A 183 8.85 -13.56 19.97
C VAL A 183 9.72 -13.32 21.18
N SER A 184 9.29 -13.80 22.35
CA SER A 184 10.07 -13.82 23.59
C SER A 184 10.59 -15.23 23.83
N PHE A 185 11.84 -15.39 24.27
CA PHE A 185 12.41 -16.69 24.63
C PHE A 185 13.55 -16.54 25.64
N MET A 186 13.90 -17.63 26.32
CA MET A 186 15.06 -17.71 27.20
C MET A 186 16.23 -18.37 26.46
N ASP A 187 17.39 -17.73 26.48
CA ASP A 187 18.61 -18.29 25.91
C ASP A 187 19.26 -19.35 26.83
N MET A 188 20.31 -20.00 26.35
CA MET A 188 21.06 -21.02 27.11
C MET A 188 21.64 -20.54 28.45
N ARG A 189 21.75 -19.22 28.64
CA ARG A 189 22.29 -18.58 29.85
C ARG A 189 21.16 -18.14 30.79
N GLY A 190 19.90 -18.40 30.43
CA GLY A 190 18.72 -17.97 31.16
C GLY A 190 18.40 -16.49 31.00
N ASN A 191 18.92 -15.80 29.97
CA ASN A 191 18.53 -14.42 29.68
C ASN A 191 17.31 -14.40 28.77
N ALA A 192 16.33 -13.57 29.12
CA ALA A 192 15.20 -13.28 28.25
C ALA A 192 15.66 -12.46 27.04
N GLN A 193 15.24 -12.89 25.85
CA GLN A 193 15.48 -12.23 24.57
C GLN A 193 14.15 -12.00 23.88
N THR A 194 14.00 -10.84 23.24
CA THR A 194 12.81 -10.49 22.47
C THR A 194 13.19 -10.13 21.05
N LEU A 195 12.47 -10.71 20.09
CA LEU A 195 12.56 -10.39 18.66
C LEU A 195 11.22 -9.84 18.19
N THR A 196 11.27 -8.91 17.24
CA THR A 196 10.08 -8.41 16.55
C THR A 196 10.16 -8.82 15.09
N THR A 197 9.08 -9.35 14.54
CA THR A 197 8.98 -9.62 13.11
C THR A 197 8.91 -8.30 12.34
N LYS A 198 9.43 -8.29 11.11
CA LYS A 198 9.14 -7.17 10.20
C LYS A 198 7.62 -7.13 9.93
N PRO A 199 7.01 -5.94 9.82
CA PRO A 199 5.59 -5.82 9.52
C PRO A 199 5.17 -6.67 8.32
N PHE A 200 3.99 -7.30 8.44
CA PHE A 200 3.33 -7.99 7.35
C PHE A 200 2.14 -7.14 6.90
N THR A 201 2.30 -6.46 5.77
CA THR A 201 1.26 -5.61 5.21
C THR A 201 0.19 -6.47 4.54
N ILE A 202 -1.04 -6.35 5.03
CA ILE A 202 -2.23 -6.95 4.42
C ILE A 202 -2.90 -5.90 3.57
N ARG A 203 -3.20 -6.28 2.32
CA ARG A 203 -4.06 -5.55 1.39
C ARG A 203 -4.94 -6.59 0.73
N SER A 204 -6.18 -6.71 1.17
CA SER A 204 -7.17 -7.54 0.49
C SER A 204 -8.47 -6.74 0.42
N VAL A 205 -8.74 -6.28 -0.79
CA VAL A 205 -9.99 -5.60 -1.17
C VAL A 205 -10.76 -6.52 -2.11
N CYS A 206 -10.16 -6.87 -3.25
CA CYS A 206 -10.85 -7.62 -4.31
C CYS A 206 -11.25 -9.06 -3.96
N ASP A 207 -10.49 -9.79 -3.13
CA ASP A 207 -10.84 -11.18 -2.77
C ASP A 207 -12.11 -11.26 -1.89
N LEU A 208 -12.54 -10.10 -1.36
CA LEU A 208 -13.71 -9.95 -0.52
C LEU A 208 -14.88 -9.31 -1.26
N LEU A 209 -14.77 -9.13 -2.58
CA LEU A 209 -15.84 -8.66 -3.45
C LEU A 209 -16.50 -9.82 -4.18
N ILE A 210 -17.80 -9.66 -4.46
CA ILE A 210 -18.61 -10.57 -5.27
C ILE A 210 -19.14 -9.76 -6.46
N PRO A 211 -18.98 -10.22 -7.72
CA PRO A 211 -19.52 -9.54 -8.88
C PRO A 211 -21.04 -9.35 -8.75
N ASP A 212 -21.55 -8.14 -9.05
CA ASP A 212 -22.97 -7.81 -8.93
C ASP A 212 -23.54 -7.33 -10.27
N GLN A 213 -24.53 -8.06 -10.79
CA GLN A 213 -25.12 -7.75 -12.09
C GLN A 213 -26.04 -6.53 -12.00
N ILE A 214 -25.84 -5.57 -12.91
CA ILE A 214 -26.66 -4.35 -13.00
C ILE A 214 -26.73 -3.88 -14.45
N GLY A 215 -27.82 -3.20 -14.82
CA GLY A 215 -27.94 -2.54 -16.12
C GLY A 215 -27.16 -1.21 -16.18
N PRO A 216 -26.70 -0.76 -17.36
CA PRO A 216 -25.94 0.49 -17.50
C PRO A 216 -26.67 1.73 -16.98
N GLU A 217 -27.98 1.82 -17.21
CA GLU A 217 -28.80 2.96 -16.75
C GLU A 217 -28.88 3.04 -15.22
N GLU A 218 -29.08 1.90 -14.56
CA GLU A 218 -29.14 1.81 -13.10
C GLU A 218 -27.77 2.06 -12.46
N PHE A 219 -26.70 1.57 -13.09
CA PHE A 219 -25.34 1.86 -12.68
C PHE A 219 -25.02 3.36 -12.73
N ALA A 220 -25.45 4.05 -13.80
CA ALA A 220 -25.28 5.49 -13.93
C ALA A 220 -26.03 6.30 -12.85
N ILE A 221 -27.14 5.78 -12.33
CA ILE A 221 -27.86 6.36 -11.19
C ILE A 221 -27.04 6.17 -9.90
N LYS A 222 -26.60 4.94 -9.61
CA LYS A 222 -25.77 4.64 -8.43
C LYS A 222 -24.49 5.48 -8.37
N LEU A 223 -23.84 5.67 -9.52
CA LEU A 223 -22.62 6.49 -9.64
C LEU A 223 -22.83 7.96 -9.25
N LYS A 224 -24.06 8.48 -9.41
CA LYS A 224 -24.41 9.85 -9.03
C LYS A 224 -24.85 9.99 -7.58
N GLU A 225 -25.42 8.93 -7.00
CA GLU A 225 -25.98 8.94 -5.65
C GLU A 225 -24.92 8.75 -4.56
N HIS A 226 -23.89 7.98 -4.85
CA HIS A 226 -22.90 7.56 -3.86
C HIS A 226 -21.67 8.47 -3.84
N GLU A 227 -20.95 8.44 -2.72
CA GLU A 227 -19.66 9.11 -2.62
C GLU A 227 -18.68 8.53 -3.65
N CYS A 228 -17.78 9.39 -4.13
CA CYS A 228 -16.86 9.07 -5.20
C CYS A 228 -15.44 9.51 -4.83
N GLY A 229 -14.48 8.62 -5.05
CA GLY A 229 -13.06 8.93 -5.10
C GLY A 229 -12.53 8.79 -6.53
N GLU A 230 -11.53 9.60 -6.88
CA GLU A 230 -10.93 9.59 -8.22
C GLU A 230 -9.40 9.67 -8.11
N ILE A 231 -8.70 8.94 -8.97
CA ILE A 231 -7.26 9.08 -9.16
C ILE A 231 -6.88 9.00 -10.63
N VAL A 232 -5.86 9.76 -11.01
CA VAL A 232 -5.27 9.70 -12.36
C VAL A 232 -3.91 9.03 -12.30
N VAL A 233 -3.75 7.99 -13.12
CA VAL A 233 -2.52 7.22 -13.32
C VAL A 233 -1.99 7.52 -14.72
N LYS A 234 -0.77 8.03 -14.82
CA LYS A 234 -0.11 8.29 -16.10
C LYS A 234 1.02 7.29 -16.29
N VAL A 235 1.01 6.60 -17.42
CA VAL A 235 1.99 5.57 -17.78
C VAL A 235 2.68 5.99 -19.07
N GLN A 236 4.00 6.15 -19.03
CA GLN A 236 4.76 6.60 -20.21
C GLN A 236 5.10 5.45 -21.15
N GLU A 237 5.05 4.22 -20.66
CA GLU A 237 5.58 3.05 -21.35
C GLU A 237 4.55 2.30 -22.20
N TRP A 238 3.26 2.47 -21.90
CA TRP A 238 2.17 1.77 -22.56
C TRP A 238 1.40 2.67 -23.51
N THR A 239 0.86 2.06 -24.55
CA THR A 239 -0.16 2.70 -25.38
C THR A 239 -1.51 2.70 -24.66
N ALA A 240 -2.44 3.53 -25.11
CA ALA A 240 -3.76 3.61 -24.50
C ALA A 240 -4.57 2.31 -24.70
N GLU A 241 -4.35 1.62 -25.82
CA GLU A 241 -4.95 0.33 -26.17
C GLU A 241 -4.44 -0.78 -25.24
N GLU A 242 -3.13 -0.87 -25.01
CA GLU A 242 -2.53 -1.81 -24.05
C GLU A 242 -3.05 -1.59 -22.63
N MET A 243 -3.19 -0.32 -22.22
CA MET A 243 -3.75 0.05 -20.92
C MET A 243 -5.23 -0.32 -20.79
N TYR A 244 -6.01 -0.19 -21.88
CA TYR A 244 -7.42 -0.58 -21.92
C TYR A 244 -7.60 -2.09 -21.81
N GLU A 245 -6.87 -2.88 -22.60
CA GLU A 245 -6.89 -4.35 -22.52
C GLU A 245 -6.52 -4.83 -21.11
N LYS A 246 -5.47 -4.26 -20.53
CA LYS A 246 -5.08 -4.55 -19.15
C LYS A 246 -6.18 -4.19 -18.15
N SER A 247 -6.87 -3.07 -18.36
CA SER A 247 -7.93 -2.62 -17.47
C SER A 247 -9.15 -3.55 -17.52
N LEU A 248 -9.45 -4.17 -18.66
CA LEU A 248 -10.50 -5.20 -18.77
C LEU A 248 -10.18 -6.41 -17.89
N HIS A 249 -8.97 -6.97 -18.03
CA HIS A 249 -8.53 -8.08 -17.19
C HIS A 249 -8.52 -7.72 -15.70
N LEU A 250 -8.13 -6.49 -15.38
CA LEU A 250 -8.14 -6.03 -14.00
C LEU A 250 -9.53 -6.04 -13.38
N ILE A 251 -10.57 -5.62 -14.11
CA ILE A 251 -11.96 -5.63 -13.63
C ILE A 251 -12.41 -7.05 -13.28
N GLU A 252 -12.09 -8.01 -14.15
CA GLU A 252 -12.38 -9.44 -13.93
C GLU A 252 -11.60 -9.98 -12.71
N ASP A 253 -10.27 -9.79 -12.67
CA ASP A 253 -9.38 -10.21 -11.58
C ASP A 253 -9.72 -9.55 -10.24
N ALA A 254 -10.39 -8.40 -10.28
CA ALA A 254 -10.84 -7.66 -9.12
C ALA A 254 -12.24 -8.07 -8.64
N ASN A 255 -12.84 -9.10 -9.24
CA ASN A 255 -14.20 -9.60 -8.95
C ASN A 255 -15.30 -8.55 -9.17
N PHE A 256 -15.15 -7.68 -10.16
CA PHE A 256 -16.22 -6.80 -10.62
C PHE A 256 -16.98 -7.45 -11.78
N TYR A 257 -18.30 -7.28 -11.78
CA TYR A 257 -19.12 -7.58 -12.95
C TYR A 257 -18.98 -6.43 -13.95
N GLU A 258 -18.50 -6.72 -15.17
CA GLU A 258 -18.42 -5.73 -16.24
C GLU A 258 -19.83 -5.28 -16.67
N VAL A 259 -20.13 -4.00 -16.45
CA VAL A 259 -21.43 -3.40 -16.78
C VAL A 259 -21.43 -2.90 -18.22
N GLU A 260 -20.36 -2.21 -18.60
CA GLU A 260 -20.19 -1.62 -19.93
C GLU A 260 -18.70 -1.44 -20.22
N SER A 261 -18.29 -1.77 -21.44
CA SER A 261 -17.00 -1.36 -21.98
C SER A 261 -17.16 -0.80 -23.39
N SER A 262 -16.45 0.28 -23.66
CA SER A 262 -16.41 0.91 -24.99
C SER A 262 -15.06 1.52 -25.25
N SER A 263 -14.68 1.55 -26.52
CA SER A 263 -13.52 2.28 -27.01
C SER A 263 -13.88 3.00 -28.30
N ASP A 264 -13.25 4.15 -28.50
CA ASP A 264 -13.43 5.00 -29.68
C ASP A 264 -12.12 5.73 -29.98
N GLU A 265 -11.88 6.00 -31.26
CA GLU A 265 -10.70 6.74 -31.72
C GLU A 265 -11.18 8.00 -32.45
N GLN A 266 -10.89 9.16 -31.87
CA GLN A 266 -11.27 10.46 -32.44
C GLN A 266 -10.03 11.36 -32.54
N ASP A 267 -9.80 11.93 -33.71
CA ASP A 267 -8.69 12.87 -33.98
C ASP A 267 -7.29 12.31 -33.60
N GLY A 268 -7.10 11.00 -33.76
CA GLY A 268 -5.84 10.32 -33.40
C GLY A 268 -5.62 10.15 -31.90
N ILE A 269 -6.66 10.37 -31.08
CA ILE A 269 -6.68 10.09 -29.65
C ILE A 269 -7.59 8.89 -29.40
N PHE A 270 -7.04 7.86 -28.76
CA PHE A 270 -7.80 6.72 -28.29
C PHE A 270 -8.48 7.08 -26.97
N HIS A 271 -9.77 6.81 -26.86
CA HIS A 271 -10.59 6.98 -25.68
C HIS A 271 -11.29 5.66 -25.36
N ALA A 272 -11.22 5.21 -24.11
CA ALA A 272 -11.96 4.04 -23.68
C ALA A 272 -12.55 4.22 -22.29
N SER A 273 -13.67 3.53 -22.04
CA SER A 273 -14.38 3.52 -20.76
C SER A 273 -14.72 2.08 -20.39
N ILE A 274 -14.49 1.71 -19.14
CA ILE A 274 -14.89 0.43 -18.56
C ILE A 274 -15.61 0.71 -17.25
N SER A 275 -16.77 0.11 -17.06
CA SER A 275 -17.55 0.22 -15.84
C SER A 275 -17.75 -1.15 -15.22
N GLY A 276 -17.60 -1.27 -13.91
CA GLY A 276 -17.79 -2.51 -13.18
C GLY A 276 -18.55 -2.30 -11.86
N LEU A 277 -19.32 -3.30 -11.44
CA LEU A 277 -20.01 -3.31 -10.15
C LEU A 277 -19.71 -4.60 -9.37
N ALA A 278 -19.45 -4.45 -8.08
CA ALA A 278 -19.35 -5.54 -7.13
C ALA A 278 -20.09 -5.22 -5.84
N LYS A 279 -20.29 -6.24 -5.01
CA LYS A 279 -20.78 -6.12 -3.63
C LYS A 279 -19.76 -6.70 -2.67
N GLY A 280 -19.62 -6.05 -1.52
CA GLY A 280 -18.84 -6.59 -0.42
C GLY A 280 -19.43 -7.90 0.10
N LYS A 281 -18.60 -8.92 0.28
CA LYS A 281 -19.01 -10.26 0.73
C LYS A 281 -19.61 -10.26 2.14
N TYR A 282 -19.16 -9.37 3.02
CA TYR A 282 -19.58 -9.29 4.41
C TYR A 282 -20.54 -8.16 4.68
N THR A 283 -20.33 -6.97 4.13
CA THR A 283 -21.26 -5.85 4.36
C THR A 283 -22.47 -5.91 3.43
N GLY A 284 -22.37 -6.62 2.29
CA GLY A 284 -23.39 -6.62 1.24
C GLY A 284 -23.49 -5.29 0.47
N LYS A 285 -22.63 -4.32 0.81
CA LYS A 285 -22.66 -2.97 0.25
C LYS A 285 -22.08 -2.93 -1.17
N SER A 286 -22.70 -2.12 -2.02
CA SER A 286 -22.28 -1.99 -3.42
C SER A 286 -21.02 -1.11 -3.55
N ILE A 287 -20.11 -1.50 -4.43
CA ILE A 287 -18.97 -0.73 -4.90
C ILE A 287 -18.92 -0.73 -6.43
N GLY A 288 -18.89 0.46 -7.01
CA GLY A 288 -18.79 0.67 -8.46
C GLY A 288 -17.43 1.23 -8.83
N VAL A 289 -16.94 0.85 -10.00
CA VAL A 289 -15.71 1.36 -10.58
C VAL A 289 -15.97 1.82 -12.01
N LYS A 290 -15.37 2.94 -12.39
CA LYS A 290 -15.31 3.43 -13.76
C LYS A 290 -13.87 3.78 -14.10
N ILE A 291 -13.31 3.12 -15.10
CA ILE A 291 -11.97 3.33 -15.60
C ILE A 291 -12.07 4.04 -16.94
N LEU A 292 -11.46 5.21 -17.06
CA LEU A 292 -11.36 5.99 -18.29
C LEU A 292 -9.92 5.99 -18.77
N VAL A 293 -9.67 5.46 -19.96
CA VAL A 293 -8.34 5.42 -20.57
C VAL A 293 -8.30 6.41 -21.73
N SER A 294 -7.22 7.18 -21.82
CA SER A 294 -6.98 8.07 -22.95
C SER A 294 -5.51 8.19 -23.30
N GLY A 295 -5.20 8.44 -24.57
CA GLY A 295 -3.83 8.68 -25.03
C GLY A 295 -3.75 8.76 -26.55
N PRO A 296 -2.60 9.18 -27.09
CA PRO A 296 -2.37 9.20 -28.53
C PRO A 296 -2.43 7.78 -29.10
N ALA A 297 -3.21 7.58 -30.17
CA ALA A 297 -3.43 6.26 -30.75
C ALA A 297 -2.11 5.65 -31.27
N ASN A 298 -1.90 4.37 -30.99
CA ASN A 298 -0.67 3.63 -31.34
C ASN A 298 0.65 4.26 -30.85
N GLN A 299 0.59 5.17 -29.89
CA GLN A 299 1.75 5.84 -29.31
C GLN A 299 1.81 5.62 -27.81
N LYS A 300 3.02 5.61 -27.26
CA LYS A 300 3.25 5.48 -25.83
C LYS A 300 2.83 6.76 -25.11
N GLY A 301 2.27 6.61 -23.90
CA GLY A 301 1.84 7.74 -23.08
C GLY A 301 0.35 7.69 -22.76
N ALA A 302 -0.10 6.60 -22.14
CA ALA A 302 -1.47 6.44 -21.67
C ALA A 302 -1.74 7.22 -20.37
N SER A 303 -2.95 7.74 -20.26
CA SER A 303 -3.52 8.28 -19.03
C SER A 303 -4.76 7.46 -18.66
N CYS A 304 -4.86 7.04 -17.42
CA CYS A 304 -5.97 6.25 -16.91
C CYS A 304 -6.54 6.93 -15.67
N THR A 305 -7.81 7.29 -15.72
CA THR A 305 -8.56 7.82 -14.58
C THR A 305 -9.39 6.70 -13.98
N ILE A 306 -9.16 6.39 -12.71
CA ILE A 306 -9.90 5.39 -11.95
C ILE A 306 -10.86 6.15 -11.03
N GLN A 307 -12.15 6.00 -11.27
CA GLN A 307 -13.22 6.52 -10.44
C GLN A 307 -13.84 5.35 -9.68
N VAL A 308 -13.92 5.44 -8.36
CA VAL A 308 -14.56 4.43 -7.52
C VAL A 308 -15.64 5.09 -6.70
N THR A 309 -16.80 4.45 -6.66
CA THR A 309 -17.95 4.86 -5.88
C THR A 309 -18.41 3.73 -4.97
N GLY A 310 -18.97 4.03 -3.81
CA GLY A 310 -19.45 2.99 -2.92
C GLY A 310 -20.44 3.48 -1.89
N GLU A 311 -21.28 2.56 -1.42
CA GLU A 311 -22.17 2.78 -0.28
C GLU A 311 -21.38 2.87 1.05
N ASP A 312 -20.14 2.37 1.07
CA ASP A 312 -19.20 2.50 2.18
C ASP A 312 -17.97 3.30 1.77
N GLN A 313 -17.80 4.47 2.39
CA GLN A 313 -16.63 5.31 2.18
C GLN A 313 -15.32 4.58 2.54
N ALA A 314 -15.36 3.65 3.51
CA ALA A 314 -14.19 2.87 3.91
C ALA A 314 -13.70 1.91 2.82
N MET A 315 -14.53 1.58 1.81
CA MET A 315 -14.15 0.72 0.69
C MET A 315 -13.53 1.48 -0.49
N ILE A 316 -13.86 2.77 -0.65
CA ILE A 316 -13.47 3.58 -1.82
C ILE A 316 -11.95 3.71 -1.95
N LEU A 317 -11.27 4.25 -0.93
CA LEU A 317 -9.83 4.50 -1.01
C LEU A 317 -9.00 3.21 -1.10
N PRO A 318 -9.29 2.14 -0.34
CA PRO A 318 -8.59 0.87 -0.52
C PRO A 318 -8.76 0.27 -1.92
N ALA A 319 -9.96 0.34 -2.50
CA ALA A 319 -10.20 -0.15 -3.87
C ALA A 319 -9.43 0.68 -4.91
N ILE A 320 -9.42 2.01 -4.77
CA ILE A 320 -8.62 2.90 -5.64
C ILE A 320 -7.14 2.53 -5.57
N ASP A 321 -6.60 2.37 -4.36
CA ASP A 321 -5.18 2.05 -4.17
C ASP A 321 -4.82 0.67 -4.74
N ASP A 322 -5.68 -0.34 -4.55
CA ASP A 322 -5.48 -1.69 -5.10
C ASP A 322 -5.53 -1.70 -6.63
N LEU A 323 -6.55 -1.09 -7.23
CA LEU A 323 -6.68 -0.96 -8.68
C LEU A 323 -5.50 -0.18 -9.29
N ARG A 324 -5.09 0.92 -8.65
CA ARG A 324 -3.92 1.70 -9.08
C ARG A 324 -2.64 0.87 -9.03
N GLU A 325 -2.41 0.13 -7.95
CA GLU A 325 -1.22 -0.71 -7.78
C GLU A 325 -1.18 -1.82 -8.83
N ARG A 326 -2.30 -2.51 -9.05
CA ARG A 326 -2.42 -3.55 -10.08
C ARG A 326 -2.26 -2.98 -11.49
N LEU A 327 -2.83 -1.80 -11.78
CA LEU A 327 -2.61 -1.09 -13.04
C LEU A 327 -1.16 -0.67 -13.24
N SER A 328 -0.45 -0.28 -12.19
CA SER A 328 0.96 0.13 -12.29
C SER A 328 1.93 -1.06 -12.33
N ALA A 329 1.53 -2.22 -11.81
CA ALA A 329 2.36 -3.41 -11.78
C ALA A 329 2.47 -4.04 -13.17
N TRP A 330 3.67 -4.46 -13.57
CA TRP A 330 3.80 -5.33 -14.73
C TRP A 330 3.37 -6.74 -14.34
N LEU A 331 2.32 -7.26 -14.94
CA LEU A 331 1.77 -8.57 -14.60
C LEU A 331 2.09 -9.56 -15.73
N CYS A 332 2.31 -10.83 -15.38
CA CYS A 332 2.42 -11.91 -16.35
C CYS A 332 1.08 -12.04 -17.10
N PRO A 333 1.08 -12.08 -18.44
CA PRO A 333 -0.17 -12.12 -19.23
C PRO A 333 -0.93 -13.45 -19.09
N LEU A 334 -0.31 -14.50 -18.55
CA LEU A 334 -0.94 -15.82 -18.44
C LEU A 334 -1.45 -16.14 -17.03
N CYS A 335 -0.81 -15.61 -15.99
CA CYS A 335 -1.17 -15.93 -14.61
C CYS A 335 -1.41 -14.70 -13.73
N GLY A 336 -1.39 -13.50 -14.30
CA GLY A 336 -1.61 -12.23 -13.58
C GLY A 336 -0.56 -11.90 -12.51
N SER A 337 0.48 -12.71 -12.33
CA SER A 337 1.44 -12.52 -11.24
C SER A 337 2.45 -11.40 -11.56
N PRO A 338 2.86 -10.60 -10.56
CA PRO A 338 3.75 -9.46 -10.79
C PRO A 338 5.13 -9.88 -11.28
N LEU A 339 5.63 -9.21 -12.30
CA LEU A 339 6.97 -9.38 -12.83
C LEU A 339 7.97 -8.53 -12.03
N THR A 340 9.18 -9.05 -11.86
CA THR A 340 10.28 -8.29 -11.24
C THR A 340 10.71 -7.13 -12.14
N LEU A 341 11.29 -6.07 -11.58
CA LEU A 341 11.82 -4.95 -12.37
C LEU A 341 12.83 -5.43 -13.43
N GLN A 342 13.67 -6.41 -13.10
CA GLN A 342 14.60 -7.03 -14.03
C GLN A 342 13.86 -7.71 -15.20
N ASN A 343 12.82 -8.49 -14.91
CA ASN A 343 12.02 -9.12 -15.96
C ASN A 343 11.34 -8.08 -16.87
N VAL A 344 10.92 -6.96 -16.30
CA VAL A 344 10.33 -5.85 -17.05
C VAL A 344 11.37 -5.17 -17.94
N GLU A 345 12.58 -4.92 -17.44
CA GLU A 345 13.69 -4.38 -18.22
C GLU A 345 14.09 -5.33 -19.35
N ASP A 346 14.18 -6.63 -19.09
CA ASP A 346 14.51 -7.64 -20.10
C ASP A 346 13.40 -7.75 -21.17
N LEU A 347 12.12 -7.67 -20.80
CA LEU A 347 11.01 -7.58 -21.75
C LEU A 347 11.08 -6.30 -22.59
N LYS A 348 11.46 -5.17 -21.99
CA LYS A 348 11.66 -3.89 -22.69
C LYS A 348 12.80 -3.99 -23.71
N ASP A 349 13.83 -4.75 -23.40
CA ASP A 349 14.95 -5.06 -24.31
C ASP A 349 14.59 -6.08 -25.41
N GLY A 350 13.33 -6.56 -25.44
CA GLY A 350 12.87 -7.58 -26.38
C GLY A 350 13.36 -9.00 -26.08
N LYS A 351 13.85 -9.25 -24.85
CA LYS A 351 14.25 -10.59 -24.42
C LYS A 351 13.04 -11.36 -23.90
N ALA A 352 13.06 -12.68 -24.10
CA ALA A 352 12.12 -13.56 -23.45
C ALA A 352 12.47 -13.71 -21.96
N VAL A 353 11.48 -13.58 -21.08
CA VAL A 353 11.62 -13.77 -19.63
C VAL A 353 10.69 -14.89 -19.16
N VAL A 354 11.16 -15.69 -18.21
CA VAL A 354 10.33 -16.74 -17.61
C VAL A 354 9.60 -16.15 -16.40
N CYS A 355 8.27 -16.26 -16.38
CA CYS A 355 7.48 -15.87 -15.22
C CYS A 355 7.92 -16.69 -14.00
N PRO A 356 8.31 -16.07 -12.87
CA PRO A 356 8.80 -16.79 -11.70
C PRO A 356 7.68 -17.57 -10.97
N PHE A 357 6.42 -17.37 -11.36
CA PHE A 357 5.26 -17.99 -10.72
C PHE A 357 4.73 -19.17 -11.55
N CYS A 358 4.45 -18.98 -12.84
CA CYS A 358 3.89 -20.02 -13.70
C CYS A 358 4.91 -20.69 -14.63
N ASN A 359 6.18 -20.25 -14.62
CA ASN A 359 7.25 -20.71 -15.50
C ASN A 359 7.00 -20.58 -17.00
N VAL A 360 6.01 -19.79 -17.42
CA VAL A 360 5.79 -19.53 -18.84
C VAL A 360 6.75 -18.45 -19.34
N SER A 361 7.31 -18.65 -20.53
CA SER A 361 8.13 -17.68 -21.24
C SER A 361 7.24 -16.56 -21.82
N ILE A 362 7.56 -15.32 -21.48
CA ILE A 362 6.90 -14.09 -21.92
C ILE A 362 7.91 -13.32 -22.77
N GLY A 363 7.51 -12.87 -23.96
CA GLY A 363 8.39 -12.17 -24.90
C GLY A 363 8.27 -12.77 -26.30
N ARG A 364 8.80 -12.05 -27.29
CA ARG A 364 8.78 -12.47 -28.70
C ARG A 364 9.96 -13.34 -29.07
#